data_AF-A0A7Y3PKF3-F1
#
_entry.id   AF-A0A7Y3PKF3-F1
#
_cell.length_a   1.000
_cell.length_b   1.000
_cell.length_c   1.000
_cell.angle_alpha   90.00
_cell.angle_beta   90.00
_cell.angle_gamma   90.00
#
_symmetry.space_group_name_H-M   'P 1'
#
loop_
_entity.id
_entity.type
_entity.pdbx_description
1 polymer ?
#
loop_
_entity_poly.entity_id
_entity_poly.type
_entity_poly.pdbx_seq_one_letter_code
_entity_poly.pdbx_strand_id
1 'polypeptide(L)'
;MEVLKGSGNDPNDPSWNSGAKVKVSLAPSPIDSQPNHYIREAWANKEYGTTKEADVTLGSEGKKFYIRLEWSSNVEKHAEFPEAAAVFFPASESPSSPMTIGTRENPVRMWQWKNRLPVQSKLPKVLDLIATGPGVFHPAKTINGSNQSQSLQGNGTFEDGKWKVVISGDLDVVVGSKKMGIAIWNGANQERAGLGAVSTEWIDIDLAGIGL
;
A
#
# COMPACT_ATOMS: atom_id res chain seq x y z
N MET A 1 -6.14 -8.13 -12.72
CA MET A 1 -4.77 -8.39 -13.24
C MET A 1 -4.32 -9.77 -12.81
N GLU A 2 -3.58 -10.46 -13.68
CA GLU A 2 -3.14 -11.84 -13.47
C GLU A 2 -2.09 -11.94 -12.34
N VAL A 3 -2.12 -13.06 -11.61
CA VAL A 3 -1.23 -13.35 -10.49
C VAL A 3 -0.21 -14.42 -10.91
N LEU A 4 1.07 -14.10 -10.79
CA LEU A 4 2.17 -15.05 -11.02
C LEU A 4 2.14 -16.22 -10.03
N LYS A 5 2.41 -17.42 -10.51
CA LYS A 5 2.79 -18.57 -9.67
C LYS A 5 4.29 -18.56 -9.44
N GLY A 6 4.71 -18.46 -8.19
CA GLY A 6 6.13 -18.34 -7.80
C GLY A 6 6.57 -16.87 -7.82
N SER A 7 6.87 -16.34 -6.64
CA SER A 7 7.48 -15.02 -6.39
C SER A 7 7.91 -14.98 -4.93
N GLY A 8 8.83 -14.09 -4.60
CA GLY A 8 9.41 -13.99 -3.26
C GLY A 8 9.28 -12.61 -2.64
N ASN A 9 9.84 -12.50 -1.43
CA ASN A 9 9.89 -11.25 -0.68
C ASN A 9 11.00 -10.28 -1.12
N ASP A 10 11.87 -10.70 -2.04
CA ASP A 10 12.93 -9.85 -2.62
C ASP A 10 12.35 -9.04 -3.81
N PRO A 11 12.33 -7.71 -3.74
CA PRO A 11 11.85 -6.86 -4.83
C PRO A 11 12.71 -6.90 -6.11
N ASN A 12 13.95 -7.39 -6.02
CA ASN A 12 14.87 -7.50 -7.14
C ASN A 12 14.95 -8.92 -7.72
N ASP A 13 14.17 -9.88 -7.19
CA ASP A 13 14.16 -11.24 -7.70
C ASP A 13 13.73 -11.27 -9.18
N PRO A 14 14.49 -11.93 -10.08
CA PRO A 14 14.16 -11.98 -11.50
C PRO A 14 12.80 -12.64 -11.83
N SER A 15 12.23 -13.44 -10.93
CA SER A 15 10.89 -14.03 -11.12
C SER A 15 9.81 -12.99 -11.40
N TRP A 16 9.96 -11.78 -10.84
CA TRP A 16 9.05 -10.65 -11.06
C TRP A 16 8.98 -10.16 -12.51
N ASN A 17 10.02 -10.43 -13.33
CA ASN A 17 10.07 -9.98 -14.72
C ASN A 17 9.09 -10.72 -15.64
N SER A 18 8.59 -11.87 -15.20
CA SER A 18 7.62 -12.66 -15.96
C SER A 18 6.17 -12.23 -15.73
N GLY A 19 5.93 -11.35 -14.76
CA GLY A 19 4.58 -10.98 -14.32
C GLY A 19 3.92 -9.90 -15.15
N ALA A 20 2.59 -9.98 -15.20
CA ALA A 20 1.78 -8.89 -15.71
C ALA A 20 2.06 -7.63 -14.88
N LYS A 21 2.59 -6.60 -15.55
CA LYS A 21 2.85 -5.30 -14.97
C LYS A 21 1.72 -4.35 -15.34
N VAL A 22 1.01 -3.86 -14.34
CA VAL A 22 -0.08 -2.90 -14.50
C VAL A 22 0.35 -1.55 -13.98
N LYS A 23 0.31 -0.52 -14.83
CA LYS A 23 0.53 0.86 -14.42
C LYS A 23 -0.75 1.42 -13.81
N VAL A 24 -0.67 1.88 -12.57
CA VAL A 24 -1.79 2.43 -11.80
C VAL A 24 -1.63 3.93 -11.67
N SER A 25 -2.65 4.69 -12.06
CA SER A 25 -2.70 6.14 -11.87
C SER A 25 -3.01 6.48 -10.41
N LEU A 26 -2.30 7.48 -9.88
CA LEU A 26 -2.43 7.97 -8.51
C LEU A 26 -2.80 9.45 -8.51
N ALA A 27 -3.67 9.83 -7.59
CA ALA A 27 -4.04 11.21 -7.33
C ALA A 27 -3.82 11.56 -5.85
N PRO A 28 -3.61 12.85 -5.50
CA PRO A 28 -3.55 13.26 -4.11
C PRO A 28 -4.83 12.87 -3.38
N SER A 29 -4.70 12.29 -2.19
CA SER A 29 -5.85 11.98 -1.33
C SER A 29 -6.67 13.26 -1.08
N PRO A 30 -8.01 13.20 -0.95
CA PRO A 30 -8.81 14.43 -0.84
C PRO A 30 -8.47 15.24 0.42
N ILE A 31 -8.09 16.51 0.25
CA ILE A 31 -7.69 17.38 1.38
C ILE A 31 -8.86 17.58 2.37
N ASP A 32 -10.08 17.72 1.86
CA ASP A 32 -11.28 17.94 2.69
C ASP A 32 -11.60 16.73 3.57
N SER A 33 -11.11 15.55 3.21
CA SER A 33 -11.27 14.31 3.98
C SER A 33 -10.21 14.12 5.06
N GLN A 34 -9.21 15.01 5.19
CA GLN A 34 -8.26 14.93 6.30
C GLN A 34 -8.96 15.22 7.63
N PRO A 35 -8.73 14.44 8.70
CA PRO A 35 -9.46 14.58 9.95
C PRO A 35 -9.11 15.86 10.73
N ASN A 36 -7.90 16.40 10.53
CA ASN A 36 -7.39 17.54 11.29
C ASN A 36 -7.53 18.85 10.50
N HIS A 37 -8.25 19.84 11.07
CA HIS A 37 -8.42 21.17 10.49
C HIS A 37 -7.09 21.87 10.18
N TYR A 38 -6.11 21.79 11.09
CA TYR A 38 -4.79 22.37 10.87
C TYR A 38 -4.11 21.79 9.62
N ILE A 39 -4.24 20.48 9.39
CA ILE A 39 -3.67 19.84 8.20
C ILE A 39 -4.36 20.34 6.94
N ARG A 40 -5.69 20.47 6.93
CA ARG A 40 -6.44 20.99 5.79
C ARG A 40 -5.95 22.39 5.40
N GLU A 41 -5.83 23.29 6.36
CA GLU A 41 -5.35 24.67 6.14
C GLU A 41 -3.88 24.71 5.72
N ALA A 42 -3.00 24.02 6.46
CA ALA A 42 -1.55 24.08 6.24
C ALA A 42 -1.12 23.45 4.90
N TRP A 43 -1.97 22.63 4.29
CA TRP A 43 -1.72 21.93 3.03
C TRP A 43 -2.67 22.33 1.89
N ALA A 44 -3.64 23.22 2.11
CA ALA A 44 -4.62 23.63 1.10
C ALA A 44 -3.98 24.11 -0.21
N ASN A 45 -2.84 24.80 -0.11
CA ASN A 45 -2.12 25.37 -1.24
C ASN A 45 -0.74 24.73 -1.46
N LYS A 46 -0.47 23.58 -0.84
CA LYS A 46 0.80 22.86 -1.00
C LYS A 46 0.59 21.68 -1.94
N GLU A 47 1.59 21.42 -2.77
CA GLU A 47 1.59 20.20 -3.57
C GLU A 47 1.88 18.98 -2.67
N TYR A 48 1.02 17.97 -2.77
CA TYR A 48 1.22 16.63 -2.19
C TYR A 48 0.58 15.59 -3.10
N GLY A 49 0.78 14.31 -2.80
CA GLY A 49 0.45 13.24 -3.74
C GLY A 49 1.30 13.37 -4.98
N THR A 50 2.60 13.57 -4.78
CA THR A 50 3.56 13.87 -5.84
C THR A 50 3.87 12.66 -6.71
N THR A 51 3.76 11.45 -6.17
CA THR A 51 3.82 10.21 -6.96
C THR A 51 2.56 10.06 -7.80
N LYS A 52 2.66 10.19 -9.13
CA LYS A 52 1.49 10.17 -10.04
C LYS A 52 1.13 8.79 -10.56
N GLU A 53 2.04 7.84 -10.48
CA GLU A 53 1.83 6.48 -10.95
C GLU A 53 2.72 5.50 -10.21
N ALA A 54 2.29 4.25 -10.19
CA ALA A 54 3.11 3.12 -9.76
C ALA A 54 2.82 1.91 -10.65
N ASP A 55 3.85 1.12 -10.91
CA ASP A 55 3.69 -0.18 -11.55
C ASP A 55 3.42 -1.23 -10.47
N VAL A 56 2.47 -2.13 -10.74
CA VAL A 56 2.06 -3.21 -9.84
C VAL A 56 2.24 -4.56 -10.52
N THR A 57 2.78 -5.52 -9.78
CA THR A 57 2.88 -6.94 -10.18
C THR A 57 2.43 -7.81 -9.02
N LEU A 58 1.64 -8.85 -9.31
CA LEU A 58 1.08 -9.77 -8.31
C LEU A 58 1.73 -11.14 -8.43
N GLY A 59 1.99 -11.77 -7.29
CA GLY A 59 2.50 -13.13 -7.20
C GLY A 59 1.87 -13.90 -6.04
N SER A 60 1.93 -15.22 -6.10
CA SER A 60 1.46 -16.11 -5.04
C SER A 60 2.32 -17.35 -4.92
N GLU A 61 2.43 -17.86 -3.70
CA GLU A 61 3.11 -19.11 -3.38
C GLU A 61 2.45 -19.76 -2.16
N GLY A 62 1.81 -20.91 -2.37
CA GLY A 62 1.03 -21.59 -1.32
C GLY A 62 -0.07 -20.66 -0.77
N LYS A 63 -0.03 -20.39 0.54
CA LYS A 63 -1.00 -19.50 1.22
C LYS A 63 -0.56 -18.04 1.26
N LYS A 64 0.54 -17.68 0.60
CA LYS A 64 1.06 -16.31 0.57
C LYS A 64 0.70 -15.60 -0.72
N PHE A 65 0.38 -14.34 -0.56
CA PHE A 65 0.18 -13.40 -1.65
C PHE A 65 1.22 -12.29 -1.56
N TYR A 66 1.77 -11.91 -2.70
CA TYR A 66 2.84 -10.94 -2.83
C TYR A 66 2.39 -9.84 -3.79
N ILE A 67 2.54 -8.59 -3.37
CA ILE A 67 2.30 -7.41 -4.19
C ILE A 67 3.62 -6.68 -4.32
N ARG A 68 4.11 -6.57 -5.56
CA ARG A 68 5.27 -5.74 -5.88
C ARG A 68 4.80 -4.41 -6.44
N LEU A 69 5.29 -3.33 -5.84
CA LEU A 69 5.06 -1.94 -6.22
C LEU A 69 6.38 -1.34 -6.71
N GLU A 70 6.34 -0.62 -7.82
CA GLU A 70 7.47 0.19 -8.30
C GLU A 70 7.02 1.62 -8.58
N TRP A 71 7.77 2.61 -8.09
CA TRP A 71 7.50 4.01 -8.39
C TRP A 71 8.79 4.83 -8.44
N SER A 72 8.78 5.90 -9.22
CA SER A 72 9.86 6.89 -9.23
C SER A 72 9.80 7.75 -7.97
N SER A 73 10.95 7.98 -7.36
CA SER A 73 11.06 8.86 -6.20
C SER A 73 12.36 9.65 -6.23
N ASN A 74 12.31 10.89 -5.77
CA ASN A 74 13.43 11.83 -5.75
C ASN A 74 14.12 11.87 -4.38
N VAL A 75 14.38 10.70 -3.79
CA VAL A 75 14.83 10.46 -2.39
C VAL A 75 16.22 11.07 -2.07
N GLU A 76 16.75 11.98 -2.87
CA GLU A 76 18.06 12.65 -2.68
C GLU A 76 18.13 13.54 -1.42
N LYS A 77 17.11 13.57 -0.57
CA LYS A 77 17.06 14.40 0.64
C LYS A 77 16.89 13.54 1.89
N HIS A 78 17.63 13.89 2.94
CA HIS A 78 17.37 13.42 4.31
C HIS A 78 15.99 13.92 4.76
N ALA A 79 14.96 13.17 4.41
CA ALA A 79 13.59 13.46 4.78
C ALA A 79 13.35 13.11 6.25
N GLU A 80 12.66 13.99 6.96
CA GLU A 80 12.15 13.71 8.31
C GLU A 80 11.16 12.55 8.30
N PHE A 81 10.41 12.40 7.20
CA PHE A 81 9.41 11.37 7.01
C PHE A 81 9.93 10.24 6.11
N PRO A 82 9.66 8.98 6.44
CA PRO A 82 10.07 7.86 5.60
C PRO A 82 9.22 7.78 4.34
N GLU A 83 9.84 7.32 3.26
CA GLU A 83 9.09 6.77 2.12
C GLU A 83 8.20 5.62 2.61
N ALA A 84 6.97 5.57 2.11
CA ALA A 84 6.03 4.55 2.50
C ALA A 84 5.11 4.18 1.34
N ALA A 85 4.58 2.96 1.41
CA ALA A 85 3.59 2.46 0.48
C ALA A 85 2.61 1.58 1.23
N ALA A 86 1.38 1.49 0.74
CA ALA A 86 0.38 0.59 1.26
C ALA A 86 -0.43 -0.01 0.13
N VAL A 87 -0.85 -1.26 0.37
CA VAL A 87 -1.97 -1.88 -0.34
C VAL A 87 -3.15 -1.92 0.62
N PHE A 88 -4.36 -1.76 0.10
CA PHE A 88 -5.56 -1.88 0.91
C PHE A 88 -6.68 -2.61 0.17
N PHE A 89 -7.46 -3.36 0.94
CA PHE A 89 -8.48 -4.28 0.46
C PHE A 89 -9.82 -3.88 1.07
N PRO A 90 -10.88 -3.71 0.28
CA PRO A 90 -12.22 -3.49 0.83
C PRO A 90 -12.67 -4.67 1.68
N ALA A 91 -13.33 -4.37 2.80
CA ALA A 91 -13.94 -5.37 3.65
C ALA A 91 -15.42 -5.66 3.28
N SER A 92 -16.01 -4.87 2.38
CA SER A 92 -17.40 -5.00 1.92
C SER A 92 -17.47 -5.31 0.42
N GLU A 93 -18.56 -5.96 -0.01
CA GLU A 93 -18.82 -6.29 -1.42
C GLU A 93 -19.17 -5.05 -2.27
N SER A 94 -19.58 -3.96 -1.63
CA SER A 94 -19.92 -2.68 -2.27
C SER A 94 -19.07 -1.56 -1.68
N PRO A 95 -17.75 -1.53 -1.97
CA PRO A 95 -16.86 -0.55 -1.37
C PRO A 95 -17.10 0.85 -1.94
N SER A 96 -16.82 1.85 -1.11
CA SER A 96 -16.65 3.25 -1.56
C SER A 96 -15.49 3.37 -2.55
N SER A 97 -15.35 4.52 -3.20
CA SER A 97 -14.17 4.83 -4.03
C SER A 97 -12.86 4.59 -3.26
N PRO A 98 -11.80 4.05 -3.89
CA PRO A 98 -10.51 3.85 -3.22
C PRO A 98 -9.89 5.16 -2.72
N MET A 99 -10.27 6.31 -3.32
CA MET A 99 -9.83 7.64 -2.91
C MET A 99 -10.28 7.99 -1.48
N THR A 100 -11.31 7.34 -0.94
CA THR A 100 -11.69 7.54 0.46
C THR A 100 -10.76 6.82 1.42
N ILE A 101 -9.98 5.82 0.97
CA ILE A 101 -9.17 4.95 1.84
C ILE A 101 -10.06 4.34 2.95
N GLY A 102 -11.24 3.88 2.55
CA GLY A 102 -12.30 3.40 3.42
C GLY A 102 -13.18 4.53 3.99
N THR A 103 -14.27 4.14 4.64
CA THR A 103 -15.10 5.00 5.46
C THR A 103 -15.44 4.25 6.75
N ARG A 104 -16.21 4.85 7.65
CA ARG A 104 -16.66 4.15 8.86
C ARG A 104 -17.60 2.98 8.52
N GLU A 105 -18.44 3.16 7.51
CA GLU A 105 -19.43 2.20 7.04
C GLU A 105 -18.78 1.14 6.14
N ASN A 106 -17.79 1.53 5.34
CA ASN A 106 -17.05 0.67 4.43
C ASN A 106 -15.54 0.76 4.72
N PRO A 107 -15.05 0.16 5.82
CA PRO A 107 -13.63 0.17 6.13
C PRO A 107 -12.82 -0.64 5.11
N VAL A 108 -11.53 -0.32 5.02
CA VAL A 108 -10.56 -1.13 4.27
C VAL A 108 -9.53 -1.70 5.23
N ARG A 109 -9.07 -2.92 4.94
CA ARG A 109 -7.87 -3.47 5.58
C ARG A 109 -6.65 -3.02 4.80
N MET A 110 -5.62 -2.54 5.47
CA MET A 110 -4.44 -1.94 4.85
C MET A 110 -3.17 -2.61 5.35
N TRP A 111 -2.30 -2.99 4.43
CA TRP A 111 -0.93 -3.40 4.73
C TRP A 111 0.00 -2.25 4.34
N GLN A 112 0.62 -1.62 5.32
CA GLN A 112 1.44 -0.43 5.12
C GLN A 112 2.91 -0.72 5.40
N TRP A 113 3.75 -0.63 4.37
CA TRP A 113 5.21 -0.66 4.48
C TRP A 113 5.77 0.75 4.70
N LYS A 114 6.85 0.85 5.48
CA LYS A 114 7.63 2.09 5.66
C LYS A 114 9.12 1.81 5.55
N ASN A 115 9.84 2.68 4.84
CA ASN A 115 11.30 2.72 4.84
C ASN A 115 11.84 3.26 6.18
N ARG A 116 11.79 2.43 7.23
CA ARG A 116 12.20 2.82 8.58
C ARG A 116 13.67 3.28 8.60
N LEU A 117 13.89 4.51 9.06
CA LEU A 117 15.23 5.02 9.37
C LEU A 117 15.91 4.16 10.46
N PRO A 118 17.25 4.17 10.59
CA PRO A 118 17.96 3.38 11.60
C PRO A 118 17.46 3.60 13.05
N VAL A 119 17.10 4.83 13.40
CA VAL A 119 16.52 5.18 14.71
C VAL A 119 15.15 4.53 14.95
N GLN A 120 14.47 4.13 13.88
CA GLN A 120 13.17 3.46 13.88
C GLN A 120 13.30 1.94 13.65
N SER A 121 14.51 1.37 13.66
CA SER A 121 14.77 -0.05 13.36
C SER A 121 14.02 -1.05 14.26
N LYS A 122 13.63 -0.62 15.47
CA LYS A 122 12.82 -1.43 16.39
C LYS A 122 11.32 -1.44 16.05
N LEU A 123 10.85 -0.54 15.18
CA LEU A 123 9.46 -0.52 14.72
C LEU A 123 9.29 -1.52 13.58
N PRO A 124 8.11 -2.17 13.47
CA PRO A 124 7.85 -3.06 12.36
C PRO A 124 7.92 -2.29 11.03
N LYS A 125 8.52 -2.95 10.02
CA LYS A 125 8.59 -2.44 8.64
C LYS A 125 7.23 -2.41 7.96
N VAL A 126 6.33 -3.33 8.33
CA VAL A 126 4.97 -3.39 7.81
C VAL A 126 3.96 -3.40 8.96
N LEU A 127 2.87 -2.69 8.77
CA LEU A 127 1.75 -2.61 9.69
C LEU A 127 0.50 -3.17 9.05
N ASP A 128 -0.27 -3.94 9.82
CA ASP A 128 -1.61 -4.37 9.47
C ASP A 128 -2.62 -3.42 10.14
N LEU A 129 -3.42 -2.75 9.33
CA LEU A 129 -4.25 -1.62 9.73
C LEU A 129 -5.69 -1.79 9.24
N ILE A 130 -6.62 -1.15 9.92
CA ILE A 130 -7.95 -0.83 9.43
C ILE A 130 -8.00 0.68 9.19
N ALA A 131 -8.39 1.08 7.97
CA ALA A 131 -8.56 2.47 7.58
C ALA A 131 -10.04 2.79 7.32
N THR A 132 -10.45 3.96 7.80
CA THR A 132 -11.82 4.47 7.68
C THR A 132 -11.83 5.90 7.12
N GLY A 133 -10.85 6.23 6.30
CA GLY A 133 -10.61 7.59 5.81
C GLY A 133 -9.12 7.95 5.73
N PRO A 134 -8.73 8.98 4.96
CA PRO A 134 -7.35 9.43 4.88
C PRO A 134 -6.84 9.87 6.25
N GLY A 135 -5.79 9.19 6.74
CA GLY A 135 -5.17 9.52 8.02
C GLY A 135 -5.91 9.00 9.25
N VAL A 136 -6.98 8.22 9.06
CA VAL A 136 -7.72 7.57 10.14
C VAL A 136 -7.42 6.07 10.11
N PHE A 137 -6.28 5.70 10.71
CA PHE A 137 -5.74 4.34 10.67
C PHE A 137 -5.61 3.77 12.09
N HIS A 138 -6.07 2.53 12.28
CA HIS A 138 -5.98 1.81 13.55
C HIS A 138 -5.33 0.45 13.33
N PRO A 139 -4.55 -0.08 14.29
CA PRO A 139 -4.08 -1.46 14.21
C PRO A 139 -5.25 -2.43 13.98
N ALA A 140 -5.10 -3.35 13.05
CA ALA A 140 -6.08 -4.43 12.88
C ALA A 140 -6.11 -5.26 14.18
N LYS A 141 -7.26 -5.25 14.89
CA LYS A 141 -7.48 -6.14 16.02
C LYS A 141 -7.66 -7.56 15.50
N THR A 142 -7.13 -8.53 16.23
CA THR A 142 -7.22 -9.97 15.95
C THR A 142 -8.67 -10.37 15.64
N ILE A 143 -8.94 -10.81 14.41
CA ILE A 143 -10.18 -11.54 14.10
C ILE A 143 -9.91 -13.00 14.48
N ASN A 144 -10.68 -13.54 15.44
CA ASN A 144 -10.65 -14.96 15.85
C ASN A 144 -9.32 -15.49 16.44
N GLY A 145 -8.58 -14.69 17.22
CA GLY A 145 -7.50 -15.22 18.07
C GLY A 145 -6.23 -15.74 17.36
N SER A 146 -6.17 -15.74 16.02
CA SER A 146 -4.95 -16.04 15.27
C SER A 146 -4.15 -14.75 15.02
N ASN A 147 -2.88 -14.73 15.43
CA ASN A 147 -1.95 -13.62 15.24
C ASN A 147 -1.67 -13.36 13.74
N GLN A 148 -2.55 -12.60 13.06
CA GLN A 148 -2.40 -12.22 11.65
C GLN A 148 -1.20 -11.31 11.36
N SER A 149 -0.52 -10.78 12.39
CA SER A 149 0.70 -10.00 12.20
C SER A 149 1.95 -10.86 11.89
N GLN A 150 1.93 -12.19 12.06
CA GLN A 150 3.17 -12.98 11.92
C GLN A 150 3.56 -13.31 10.48
N SER A 151 2.62 -13.35 9.53
CA SER A 151 2.93 -13.64 8.12
C SER A 151 3.25 -12.39 7.29
N LEU A 152 2.79 -11.21 7.74
CA LEU A 152 2.94 -9.96 7.01
C LEU A 152 4.40 -9.52 6.95
N GLN A 153 4.90 -9.34 5.74
CA GLN A 153 6.28 -8.95 5.46
C GLN A 153 6.32 -7.81 4.47
N GLY A 154 7.43 -7.07 4.49
CA GLY A 154 7.69 -6.12 3.43
C GLY A 154 9.13 -5.68 3.37
N ASN A 155 9.64 -5.64 2.14
CA ASN A 155 11.00 -5.30 1.81
C ASN A 155 10.99 -4.28 0.69
N GLY A 156 11.90 -3.31 0.77
CA GLY A 156 12.05 -2.28 -0.23
C GLY A 156 13.51 -2.06 -0.59
N THR A 157 13.76 -1.84 -1.87
CA THR A 157 15.06 -1.41 -2.40
C THR A 157 14.86 -0.11 -3.18
N PHE A 158 15.88 0.76 -3.14
CA PHE A 158 15.91 1.99 -3.92
C PHE A 158 17.15 1.97 -4.82
N GLU A 159 16.93 2.02 -6.11
CA GLU A 159 17.97 1.92 -7.14
C GLU A 159 17.51 2.72 -8.37
N ASP A 160 18.42 3.45 -9.02
CA ASP A 160 18.14 4.22 -10.24
C ASP A 160 16.92 5.15 -10.16
N GLY A 161 16.76 5.84 -9.01
CA GLY A 161 15.66 6.79 -8.81
C GLY A 161 14.29 6.14 -8.62
N LYS A 162 14.24 4.82 -8.36
CA LYS A 162 12.99 4.06 -8.19
C LYS A 162 13.00 3.25 -6.92
N TRP A 163 11.87 3.27 -6.23
CA TRP A 163 11.57 2.26 -5.23
C TRP A 163 11.01 1.02 -5.89
N LYS A 164 11.43 -0.14 -5.38
CA LYS A 164 10.80 -1.44 -5.59
C LYS A 164 10.46 -1.98 -4.23
N VAL A 165 9.18 -2.24 -3.96
CA VAL A 165 8.71 -2.74 -2.67
C VAL A 165 7.86 -3.97 -2.89
N VAL A 166 8.11 -5.02 -2.10
CA VAL A 166 7.22 -6.16 -1.99
C VAL A 166 6.54 -6.08 -0.62
N ILE A 167 5.21 -6.15 -0.61
CA ILE A 167 4.39 -6.36 0.59
C ILE A 167 3.73 -7.73 0.43
N SER A 168 3.83 -8.59 1.43
CA SER A 168 3.24 -9.93 1.37
C SER A 168 2.51 -10.30 2.64
N GLY A 169 1.46 -11.10 2.49
CA GLY A 169 0.58 -11.53 3.58
C GLY A 169 -0.24 -12.75 3.18
N ASP A 170 -1.26 -13.06 3.99
CA ASP A 170 -2.11 -14.24 3.77
C ASP A 170 -3.03 -14.05 2.56
N LEU A 171 -3.08 -15.07 1.70
CA LEU A 171 -3.91 -15.11 0.50
C LEU A 171 -5.41 -14.96 0.81
N ASP A 172 -5.88 -15.50 1.94
CA ASP A 172 -7.29 -15.46 2.33
C ASP A 172 -7.84 -14.03 2.47
N VAL A 173 -6.99 -13.07 2.86
CA VAL A 173 -7.37 -11.64 2.93
C VAL A 173 -7.70 -11.10 1.53
N VAL A 174 -6.96 -11.54 0.53
CA VAL A 174 -7.08 -11.09 -0.86
C VAL A 174 -8.25 -11.78 -1.55
N VAL A 175 -8.44 -13.08 -1.30
CA VAL A 175 -9.55 -13.89 -1.85
C VAL A 175 -10.91 -13.30 -1.47
N GLY A 176 -11.06 -12.83 -0.22
CA GLY A 176 -12.32 -12.21 0.24
C GLY A 176 -12.64 -10.88 -0.44
N SER A 177 -11.63 -10.14 -0.88
CA SER A 177 -11.79 -8.81 -1.47
C SER A 177 -11.87 -8.83 -3.00
N LYS A 178 -10.99 -9.60 -3.66
CA LYS A 178 -10.73 -9.59 -5.12
C LYS A 178 -10.40 -8.22 -5.73
N LYS A 179 -10.27 -7.18 -4.91
CA LYS A 179 -9.90 -5.82 -5.28
C LYS A 179 -8.81 -5.30 -4.37
N MET A 180 -8.01 -4.38 -4.87
CA MET A 180 -7.08 -3.61 -4.04
C MET A 180 -6.97 -2.17 -4.51
N GLY A 181 -6.62 -1.28 -3.58
CA GLY A 181 -6.12 0.05 -3.88
C GLY A 181 -4.69 0.18 -3.37
N ILE A 182 -4.00 1.21 -3.83
CA ILE A 182 -2.63 1.52 -3.39
C ILE A 182 -2.54 2.96 -2.91
N ALA A 183 -1.67 3.19 -1.93
CA ALA A 183 -1.30 4.51 -1.46
C ALA A 183 0.22 4.62 -1.33
N ILE A 184 0.79 5.74 -1.76
CA ILE A 184 2.23 6.01 -1.70
C ILE A 184 2.46 7.37 -1.05
N TRP A 185 3.46 7.43 -0.18
CA TRP A 185 3.89 8.65 0.51
C TRP A 185 5.33 8.97 0.12
N ASN A 186 5.51 10.10 -0.56
CA ASN A 186 6.83 10.68 -0.80
C ASN A 186 7.31 11.40 0.46
N GLY A 187 8.22 10.76 1.19
CA GLY A 187 8.79 11.28 2.43
C GLY A 187 9.57 12.56 2.21
N ALA A 188 10.26 12.69 1.07
CA ALA A 188 10.99 13.91 0.69
C ALA A 188 10.07 15.11 0.47
N ASN A 189 8.80 14.87 0.12
CA ASN A 189 7.74 15.88 0.06
C ASN A 189 6.93 16.01 1.37
N GLN A 190 7.44 15.45 2.48
CA GLN A 190 6.78 15.46 3.78
C GLN A 190 5.37 14.83 3.78
N GLU A 191 5.12 13.86 2.89
CA GLU A 191 3.88 13.12 2.86
C GLU A 191 3.84 12.10 4.00
N ARG A 192 2.74 12.08 4.77
CA ARG A 192 2.52 11.15 5.89
C ARG A 192 1.05 11.13 6.29
N ALA A 193 0.66 10.13 7.06
CA ALA A 193 -0.71 9.95 7.55
C ALA A 193 -1.70 9.98 6.37
N GLY A 194 -2.67 10.89 6.36
CA GLY A 194 -3.65 10.99 5.27
C GLY A 194 -3.15 11.71 4.02
N LEU A 195 -2.00 12.39 4.06
CA LEU A 195 -1.46 13.14 2.93
C LEU A 195 -0.55 12.26 2.10
N GLY A 196 -0.99 11.83 0.92
CA GLY A 196 -0.23 10.98 0.00
C GLY A 196 -0.96 10.81 -1.33
N ALA A 197 -0.37 10.03 -2.23
CA ALA A 197 -0.99 9.67 -3.50
C ALA A 197 -1.76 8.35 -3.37
N VAL A 198 -2.95 8.25 -3.97
CA VAL A 198 -3.86 7.12 -3.85
C VAL A 198 -4.36 6.71 -5.23
N SER A 199 -4.54 5.40 -5.46
CA SER A 199 -5.15 4.89 -6.69
C SER A 199 -6.54 5.48 -6.90
N THR A 200 -6.78 6.03 -8.10
CA THR A 200 -8.08 6.65 -8.44
C THR A 200 -9.19 5.61 -8.60
N GLU A 201 -8.83 4.39 -9.01
CA GLU A 201 -9.75 3.28 -9.24
C GLU A 201 -9.30 2.03 -8.49
N TRP A 202 -10.28 1.16 -8.18
CA TRP A 202 -9.97 -0.16 -7.62
C TRP A 202 -9.27 -1.01 -8.68
N ILE A 203 -8.26 -1.74 -8.25
CA ILE A 203 -7.53 -2.70 -9.09
C ILE A 203 -8.16 -4.07 -8.87
N ASP A 204 -8.79 -4.63 -9.90
CA ASP A 204 -9.32 -5.99 -9.84
C ASP A 204 -8.18 -7.02 -9.84
N ILE A 205 -8.30 -8.04 -8.99
CA ILE A 205 -7.33 -9.12 -8.84
C ILE A 205 -7.93 -10.38 -9.45
N ASP A 206 -7.24 -10.93 -10.46
CA ASP A 206 -7.67 -12.17 -11.10
C ASP A 206 -6.96 -13.36 -10.45
N LEU A 207 -7.74 -14.18 -9.76
CA LEU A 207 -7.27 -15.36 -9.03
C LEU A 207 -7.45 -16.67 -9.84
N ALA A 208 -7.92 -16.61 -11.09
CA ALA A 208 -8.16 -17.82 -11.88
C ALA A 208 -6.88 -18.65 -12.11
N GLY A 209 -5.73 -17.99 -12.23
CA GLY A 209 -4.44 -18.65 -12.47
C GLY A 209 -3.85 -19.39 -11.27
N ILE A 210 -4.33 -19.15 -10.05
CA ILE A 210 -3.68 -19.62 -8.83
C ILE A 210 -4.23 -20.94 -8.26
N GLY A 211 -5.35 -21.46 -8.79
CA GLY A 211 -5.87 -22.79 -8.46
C GLY A 211 -6.33 -22.93 -7.00
N LEU A 212 -7.22 -22.02 -6.59
CA LEU A 212 -7.89 -22.03 -5.28
C LEU A 212 -8.87 -23.21 -5.13
#